data_AF-A0A534BBD7-F1
#
_entry.id   AF-A0A534BBD7-F1
#
_cell.length_a   1.000
_cell.length_b   1.000
_cell.length_c   1.000
_cell.angle_alpha   90.00
_cell.angle_beta   90.00
_cell.angle_gamma   90.00
#
_symmetry.space_group_name_H-M   'P 1'
#
loop_
_entity.id
_entity.type
_entity.pdbx_description
1 polymer ?
#
loop_
_entity_poly.entity_id
_entity_poly.type
_entity_poly.pdbx_seq_one_letter_code
_entity_poly.pdbx_strand_id
1 'polypeptide(L)'
;MDCPKCGHQQADTIKCASCGIYFAKFAEQQSRLASRPREGMQHAPPEAGFGWGAITLTAIVSVVLVWGLMRGRTPAGAATTGPARPAAELTPRGPEAPAPSAMASSARELSGLEAQLARTFPARNAIESARNATVFIKTGWGMGSGFIIDGDCHVITNRHVVETDGARVASTVVDTPEMRWRIESAEQQLRANIAQQLQLRNALQGQPGTNLQVLEIDEHIQAMRAELADLPGRVRGAISDKVEGS
;
A
#
# COMPACT_ATOMS: atom_id res chain seq x y z
N MET A 1 -25.96 -32.07 -13.12
CA MET A 1 -26.17 -30.61 -13.17
C MET A 1 -25.01 -29.95 -13.87
N ASP A 2 -25.27 -28.87 -14.59
CA ASP A 2 -24.26 -28.19 -15.40
C ASP A 2 -23.70 -26.98 -14.67
N CYS A 3 -22.38 -26.80 -14.70
CA CYS A 3 -21.73 -25.68 -14.04
C CYS A 3 -22.05 -24.35 -14.76
N PRO A 4 -22.58 -23.32 -14.08
CA PRO A 4 -22.98 -22.06 -14.71
C PRO A 4 -21.79 -21.19 -15.16
N LYS A 5 -20.55 -21.54 -14.80
CA LYS A 5 -19.34 -20.84 -15.23
C LYS A 5 -18.67 -21.47 -16.46
N CYS A 6 -18.60 -22.81 -16.52
CA CYS A 6 -17.84 -23.51 -17.56
C CYS A 6 -18.64 -24.55 -18.35
N GLY A 7 -19.92 -24.78 -18.02
CA GLY A 7 -20.79 -25.74 -18.70
C GLY A 7 -20.49 -27.22 -18.40
N HIS A 8 -19.56 -27.52 -17.50
CA HIS A 8 -19.19 -28.90 -17.18
C HIS A 8 -20.33 -29.64 -16.46
N GLN A 9 -20.67 -30.83 -16.96
CA GLN A 9 -21.74 -31.67 -16.42
C GLN A 9 -21.20 -32.60 -15.33
N GLN A 10 -21.77 -32.52 -14.14
CA GLN A 10 -21.31 -33.27 -12.96
C GLN A 10 -22.44 -33.62 -12.00
N ALA A 11 -22.15 -34.51 -11.04
CA ALA A 11 -23.07 -34.89 -9.96
C ALA A 11 -22.85 -34.10 -8.65
N ASP A 12 -21.66 -33.52 -8.45
CA ASP A 12 -21.34 -32.74 -7.25
C ASP A 12 -22.13 -31.42 -7.21
N THR A 13 -22.79 -31.16 -6.07
CA THR A 13 -23.69 -30.03 -5.82
C THR A 13 -23.02 -28.90 -5.04
N ILE A 14 -21.80 -29.09 -4.53
CA ILE A 14 -21.08 -28.12 -3.70
C ILE A 14 -20.02 -27.38 -4.50
N LYS A 15 -19.22 -28.11 -5.30
CA LYS A 15 -18.09 -27.55 -6.04
C LYS A 15 -18.01 -28.09 -7.47
N CYS A 16 -17.65 -27.24 -8.42
CA CYS A 16 -17.33 -27.70 -9.77
C CYS A 16 -15.99 -28.43 -9.81
N ALA A 17 -15.97 -29.68 -10.29
CA ALA A 17 -14.78 -30.50 -10.44
C ALA A 17 -13.84 -29.96 -11.54
N SER A 18 -14.38 -29.28 -12.55
CA SER A 18 -13.59 -28.72 -13.67
C SER A 18 -13.00 -27.34 -13.34
N CYS A 19 -13.84 -26.37 -12.98
CA CYS A 19 -13.39 -24.98 -12.79
C CYS A 19 -13.30 -24.53 -11.32
N GLY A 20 -13.56 -25.43 -10.37
CA GLY A 20 -13.32 -25.22 -8.95
C GLY A 20 -14.27 -24.27 -8.22
N ILE A 21 -15.33 -23.76 -8.86
CA ILE A 21 -16.24 -22.81 -8.20
C ILE A 21 -17.11 -23.49 -7.16
N TYR A 22 -17.40 -22.79 -6.09
CA TYR A 22 -18.43 -23.17 -5.13
C TYR A 22 -19.76 -22.54 -5.53
N PHE A 23 -20.78 -23.35 -5.80
CA PHE A 23 -22.04 -22.87 -6.38
C PHE A 23 -22.75 -21.83 -5.50
N ALA A 24 -22.75 -22.03 -4.17
CA ALA A 24 -23.33 -21.09 -3.21
C ALA A 24 -22.65 -19.71 -3.26
N LYS A 25 -21.31 -19.68 -3.33
CA LYS A 25 -20.54 -18.43 -3.40
C LYS A 25 -20.66 -17.74 -4.75
N PHE A 26 -20.74 -18.52 -5.82
CA PHE A 26 -20.91 -17.98 -7.17
C PHE A 26 -22.28 -17.31 -7.35
N ALA A 27 -23.35 -17.90 -6.80
CA ALA A 27 -24.69 -17.30 -6.80
C ALA A 27 -24.73 -15.98 -6.00
N GLU A 28 -24.08 -15.94 -4.83
CA GLU A 28 -23.95 -14.71 -4.02
C GLU A 28 -23.19 -13.60 -4.77
N GLN A 29 -22.17 -13.96 -5.54
CA GLN A 29 -21.41 -12.98 -6.33
C GLN A 29 -22.23 -12.43 -7.50
N GLN A 30 -23.00 -13.28 -8.19
CA GLN A 30 -23.86 -12.84 -9.30
C GLN A 30 -24.94 -11.87 -8.82
N SER A 31 -25.55 -12.10 -7.65
CA SER A 31 -26.56 -11.18 -7.11
C SER A 31 -25.96 -9.82 -6.73
N ARG A 32 -24.73 -9.78 -6.20
CA ARG A 32 -23.99 -8.52 -5.92
C ARG A 32 -23.66 -7.74 -7.19
N LEU A 33 -23.31 -8.43 -8.28
CA LEU A 33 -23.05 -7.78 -9.56
C LEU A 33 -24.33 -7.25 -10.20
N ALA A 34 -25.44 -7.99 -10.09
CA ALA A 34 -26.75 -7.57 -10.59
C ALA A 34 -27.35 -6.39 -9.83
N SER A 35 -26.99 -6.22 -8.54
CA SER A 35 -27.49 -5.14 -7.68
C SER A 35 -26.63 -3.87 -7.71
N ARG A 36 -25.54 -3.85 -8.49
CA ARG A 36 -24.68 -2.66 -8.61
C ARG A 36 -25.35 -1.64 -9.56
N PRO A 37 -25.67 -0.41 -9.10
CA PRO A 37 -26.18 0.62 -9.99
C PRO A 37 -25.16 0.92 -11.09
N ARG A 38 -25.62 1.00 -12.35
CA ARG A 38 -24.83 1.49 -13.48
C ARG A 38 -24.61 3.01 -13.29
N GLU A 39 -23.56 3.40 -12.58
CA GLU A 39 -23.07 4.78 -12.65
C GLU A 39 -22.49 5.01 -14.04
N GLY A 40 -23.22 5.84 -14.81
CA GLY A 40 -22.83 6.25 -16.15
C GLY A 40 -21.56 7.09 -16.09
N MET A 41 -20.53 6.63 -16.79
CA MET A 41 -19.28 7.33 -16.98
C MET A 41 -19.52 8.57 -17.85
N GLN A 42 -19.59 9.75 -17.24
CA GLN A 42 -19.50 11.02 -17.96
C GLN A 42 -18.03 11.42 -18.04
N HIS A 43 -17.46 11.33 -19.24
CA HIS A 43 -16.16 11.95 -19.56
C HIS A 43 -16.35 13.47 -19.68
N ALA A 44 -15.63 14.23 -18.85
CA ALA A 44 -15.38 15.64 -19.09
C ALA A 44 -13.98 15.80 -19.71
N PRO A 45 -13.79 16.67 -20.73
CA PRO A 45 -12.51 16.81 -21.43
C PRO A 45 -11.48 17.64 -20.62
N PRO A 46 -10.18 17.54 -20.95
CA PRO A 46 -9.11 18.19 -20.20
C PRO A 46 -8.86 19.63 -20.70
N GLU A 47 -8.90 20.60 -19.79
CA GLU A 47 -8.41 21.96 -20.05
C GLU A 47 -6.98 22.09 -19.50
N ALA A 48 -6.06 22.43 -20.40
CA ALA A 48 -4.65 22.65 -20.15
C ALA A 48 -4.38 24.05 -19.57
N GLY A 49 -3.47 24.14 -18.58
CA GLY A 49 -3.00 25.40 -18.02
C GLY A 49 -1.75 25.22 -17.16
N PHE A 50 -0.61 24.97 -17.81
CA PHE A 50 0.70 24.80 -17.18
C PHE A 50 1.33 26.16 -16.83
N GLY A 51 1.35 26.51 -15.53
CA GLY A 51 1.96 27.73 -14.99
C GLY A 51 3.33 27.49 -14.36
N TRP A 52 4.35 28.22 -14.80
CA TRP A 52 5.79 28.06 -14.54
C TRP A 52 6.29 28.27 -13.09
N GLY A 53 5.41 28.28 -12.08
CA GLY A 53 5.79 28.49 -10.67
C GLY A 53 6.34 27.27 -9.94
N ALA A 54 6.25 26.07 -10.53
CA ALA A 54 6.49 24.79 -9.84
C ALA A 54 7.97 24.36 -9.75
N ILE A 55 8.91 25.09 -10.39
CA ILE A 55 10.29 24.60 -10.56
C ILE A 55 11.21 24.98 -9.39
N THR A 56 10.87 25.97 -8.55
CA THR A 56 11.77 26.39 -7.45
C THR A 56 11.54 25.62 -6.13
N LEU A 57 10.37 25.04 -5.91
CA LEU A 57 10.05 24.30 -4.66
C LEU A 57 10.51 22.84 -4.66
N THR A 58 10.65 22.21 -5.82
CA THR A 58 11.11 20.81 -5.93
C THR A 58 12.59 20.64 -5.58
N ALA A 59 13.42 21.66 -5.82
CA ALA A 59 14.84 21.63 -5.50
C ALA A 59 15.11 21.61 -3.98
N ILE A 60 14.39 22.41 -3.19
CA ILE A 60 14.62 22.52 -1.73
C ILE A 60 14.17 21.25 -1.01
N VAL A 61 13.06 20.66 -1.44
CA VAL A 61 12.53 19.41 -0.86
C VAL A 61 13.50 18.24 -1.08
N SER A 62 14.20 18.21 -2.21
CA SER A 62 15.15 17.12 -2.51
C SER A 62 16.39 17.12 -1.60
N VAL A 63 16.90 18.29 -1.21
CA VAL A 63 18.10 18.41 -0.36
C VAL A 63 17.83 18.00 1.10
N VAL A 64 16.65 18.35 1.63
CA VAL A 64 16.24 17.98 3.00
C VAL A 64 16.00 16.47 3.12
N LEU A 65 15.45 15.85 2.08
CA LEU A 65 15.13 14.41 2.05
C LEU A 65 16.39 13.53 2.05
N VAL A 66 17.44 13.94 1.34
CA VAL A 66 18.73 13.22 1.30
C VAL A 66 19.48 13.33 2.63
N TRP A 67 19.46 14.50 3.27
CA TRP A 67 20.16 14.70 4.54
C TRP A 67 19.51 13.95 5.71
N GLY A 68 18.17 13.85 5.72
CA GLY A 68 17.42 13.09 6.73
C GLY A 68 17.67 11.58 6.66
N LEU A 69 17.82 11.03 5.46
CA LEU A 69 18.03 9.59 5.24
C LEU A 69 19.45 9.11 5.60
N MET A 70 20.46 9.99 5.55
CA MET A 70 21.85 9.62 5.88
C MET A 70 22.17 9.63 7.39
N ARG A 71 21.37 10.33 8.24
CA ARG A 71 21.63 10.40 9.69
C ARG A 71 21.10 9.21 10.51
N GLY A 72 20.31 8.31 9.91
CA GLY A 72 19.59 7.24 10.63
C GLY A 72 20.23 5.85 10.65
N ARG A 73 21.45 5.65 10.13
CA ARG A 73 22.10 4.32 10.11
C ARG A 73 23.41 4.31 10.89
N THR A 74 23.33 3.91 12.15
CA THR A 74 24.44 3.29 12.89
C THR A 74 24.14 1.80 13.08
N PRO A 75 25.02 0.87 12.67
CA PRO A 75 24.92 -0.55 13.01
C PRO A 75 26.02 -0.97 14.01
N ALA A 76 25.64 -1.70 15.07
CA ALA A 76 26.46 -2.64 15.88
C ALA A 76 25.82 -2.76 17.28
N GLY A 77 25.76 -3.89 18.00
CA GLY A 77 26.24 -5.27 17.84
C GLY A 77 25.50 -6.11 18.92
N ALA A 78 25.05 -7.34 18.67
CA ALA A 78 25.80 -8.61 18.78
C ALA A 78 26.19 -9.05 20.22
N ALA A 79 25.69 -10.24 20.58
CA ALA A 79 26.07 -11.18 21.66
C ALA A 79 25.64 -10.80 23.11
N THR A 80 25.10 -11.72 23.94
CA THR A 80 25.78 -12.94 24.41
C THR A 80 24.81 -14.02 24.93
N THR A 81 25.20 -15.26 24.70
CA THR A 81 24.71 -16.57 25.14
C THR A 81 24.71 -16.83 26.66
N GLY A 82 23.78 -17.67 27.12
CA GLY A 82 23.88 -18.47 28.35
C GLY A 82 23.06 -19.77 28.24
N PRO A 83 23.60 -20.96 28.57
CA PRO A 83 22.94 -22.25 28.34
C PRO A 83 22.13 -22.72 29.57
N ALA A 84 20.96 -23.30 29.34
CA ALA A 84 20.23 -24.06 30.36
C ALA A 84 20.22 -25.56 29.98
N ARG A 85 20.70 -26.39 30.91
CA ARG A 85 20.71 -27.87 30.86
C ARG A 85 19.36 -28.44 31.35
N PRO A 86 19.08 -29.75 31.13
CA PRO A 86 17.75 -30.25 30.79
C PRO A 86 16.92 -30.68 32.01
N ALA A 87 15.60 -30.64 31.85
CA ALA A 87 14.66 -31.43 32.65
C ALA A 87 13.99 -32.45 31.73
N ALA A 88 14.22 -33.72 32.05
CA ALA A 88 13.53 -34.85 31.45
C ALA A 88 12.11 -34.94 32.03
N GLU A 89 11.12 -35.14 31.16
CA GLU A 89 9.83 -35.68 31.59
C GLU A 89 9.32 -36.70 30.57
N LEU A 90 9.25 -37.94 31.04
CA LEU A 90 8.53 -39.09 30.47
C LEU A 90 7.03 -38.74 30.41
N THR A 91 6.19 -39.08 29.44
CA THR A 91 5.80 -40.36 28.78
C THR A 91 4.57 -40.00 27.88
N PRO A 92 3.83 -40.91 27.20
CA PRO A 92 4.11 -42.25 26.70
C PRO A 92 3.82 -42.39 25.18
N ARG A 93 4.36 -43.48 24.62
CA ARG A 93 4.16 -43.98 23.26
C ARG A 93 2.76 -44.59 23.14
N GLY A 94 1.97 -44.13 22.17
CA GLY A 94 0.66 -44.66 21.77
C GLY A 94 0.49 -44.58 20.24
N PRO A 95 -0.40 -45.38 19.64
CA PRO A 95 -0.08 -46.24 18.50
C PRO A 95 0.04 -45.55 17.14
N GLU A 96 0.96 -46.12 16.37
CA GLU A 96 1.34 -45.85 14.99
C GLU A 96 0.12 -45.87 14.04
N ALA A 97 -0.28 -44.68 13.57
CA ALA A 97 -1.14 -44.53 12.41
C ALA A 97 -0.26 -44.52 11.14
N PRO A 98 -0.69 -45.16 10.04
CA PRO A 98 0.16 -45.41 8.89
C PRO A 98 0.60 -44.10 8.25
N ALA A 99 1.90 -44.01 7.99
CA ALA A 99 2.53 -42.90 7.29
C ALA A 99 1.75 -42.59 6.00
N PRO A 100 1.35 -41.34 5.73
CA PRO A 100 1.02 -40.97 4.36
C PRO A 100 2.29 -41.17 3.56
N SER A 101 2.21 -42.11 2.63
CA SER A 101 3.18 -42.38 1.59
C SER A 101 3.94 -41.10 1.26
N ALA A 102 5.25 -41.12 1.55
CA ALA A 102 6.17 -40.16 0.99
C ALA A 102 5.92 -40.19 -0.51
N MET A 103 5.17 -39.20 -1.01
CA MET A 103 5.17 -38.88 -2.41
C MET A 103 6.65 -38.67 -2.70
N ALA A 104 7.19 -39.58 -3.51
CA ALA A 104 8.52 -39.49 -4.04
C ALA A 104 8.71 -38.03 -4.47
N SER A 105 9.49 -37.30 -3.69
CA SER A 105 10.02 -36.03 -4.11
C SER A 105 10.95 -36.44 -5.25
N SER A 106 10.41 -36.47 -6.46
CA SER A 106 11.20 -36.46 -7.68
C SER A 106 12.25 -35.41 -7.43
N ALA A 107 13.51 -35.83 -7.37
CA ALA A 107 14.64 -34.96 -7.09
C ALA A 107 14.63 -33.83 -8.13
N ARG A 108 13.93 -32.75 -7.81
CA ARG A 108 13.90 -31.54 -8.60
C ARG A 108 15.30 -31.01 -8.43
N GLU A 109 16.06 -30.93 -9.52
CA GLU A 109 17.33 -30.21 -9.48
C GLU A 109 17.00 -28.77 -9.07
N LEU A 110 17.33 -28.46 -7.83
CA LEU A 110 17.15 -27.12 -7.27
C LEU A 110 18.07 -26.20 -8.06
N SER A 111 17.51 -25.18 -8.69
CA SER A 111 18.24 -24.20 -9.50
C SER A 111 18.03 -22.78 -8.97
N GLY A 112 18.97 -21.88 -9.29
CA GLY A 112 18.82 -20.46 -8.99
C GLY A 112 18.69 -20.13 -7.49
N LEU A 113 17.70 -19.29 -7.16
CA LEU A 113 17.48 -18.78 -5.81
C LEU A 113 17.07 -19.88 -4.82
N GLU A 114 16.33 -20.88 -5.31
CA GLU A 114 15.89 -22.04 -4.53
C GLU A 114 17.10 -22.86 -4.02
N ALA A 115 18.10 -23.07 -4.87
CA ALA A 115 19.34 -23.75 -4.52
C ALA A 115 20.19 -22.96 -3.52
N GLN A 116 20.24 -21.63 -3.64
CA GLN A 116 20.94 -20.77 -2.69
C GLN A 116 20.27 -20.83 -1.31
N LEU A 117 18.93 -20.73 -1.29
CA LEU A 117 18.17 -20.77 -0.06
C LEU A 117 18.27 -22.14 0.64
N ALA A 118 18.27 -23.24 -0.12
CA ALA A 118 18.47 -24.58 0.43
C ALA A 118 19.87 -24.80 1.04
N ARG A 119 20.91 -24.12 0.52
CA ARG A 119 22.27 -24.17 1.09
C ARG A 119 22.37 -23.40 2.40
N THR A 120 21.77 -22.20 2.46
CA THR A 120 21.85 -21.34 3.65
C THR A 120 20.86 -21.76 4.74
N PHE A 121 19.67 -22.22 4.35
CA PHE A 121 18.59 -22.63 5.24
C PHE A 121 18.05 -24.00 4.80
N PRO A 122 18.77 -25.10 5.05
CA PRO A 122 18.30 -26.44 4.68
C PRO A 122 17.02 -26.76 5.45
N ALA A 123 15.92 -26.95 4.72
CA ALA A 123 14.64 -27.33 5.31
C ALA A 123 14.67 -28.80 5.73
N ARG A 124 14.35 -29.08 7.00
CA ARG A 124 14.34 -30.43 7.57
C ARG A 124 12.96 -31.07 7.61
N ASN A 125 11.92 -30.28 7.34
CA ASN A 125 10.52 -30.70 7.32
C ASN A 125 9.69 -29.80 6.40
N ALA A 126 8.43 -30.19 6.17
CA ALA A 126 7.52 -29.46 5.28
C ALA A 126 7.23 -28.02 5.75
N ILE A 127 7.23 -27.77 7.06
CA ILE A 127 6.99 -26.42 7.61
C ILE A 127 8.17 -25.51 7.32
N GLU A 128 9.40 -25.99 7.49
CA GLU A 128 10.61 -25.26 7.15
C GLU A 128 10.72 -25.00 5.66
N SER A 129 10.29 -25.96 4.82
CA SER A 129 10.20 -25.77 3.37
C SER A 129 9.22 -24.65 3.01
N ALA A 130 8.02 -24.67 3.61
CA ALA A 130 7.01 -23.63 3.39
C ALA A 130 7.47 -22.25 3.90
N ARG A 131 8.14 -22.21 5.06
CA ARG A 131 8.72 -20.99 5.63
C ARG A 131 9.74 -20.38 4.66
N ASN A 132 10.63 -21.20 4.13
CA ASN A 132 11.66 -20.74 3.19
C ASN A 132 11.03 -20.23 1.88
N ALA A 133 9.91 -20.79 1.43
CA ALA A 133 9.17 -20.30 0.27
C ALA A 133 8.33 -19.03 0.55
N THR A 134 8.22 -18.58 1.81
CA THR A 134 7.41 -17.41 2.17
C THR A 134 8.23 -16.12 2.04
N VAL A 135 7.66 -15.13 1.36
CA VAL A 135 8.26 -13.80 1.22
C VAL A 135 7.43 -12.72 1.90
N PHE A 136 8.12 -11.69 2.39
CA PHE A 136 7.48 -10.47 2.85
C PHE A 136 7.44 -9.46 1.71
N ILE A 137 6.25 -8.92 1.44
CA ILE A 137 6.01 -7.97 0.36
C ILE A 137 5.73 -6.61 0.99
N LYS A 138 6.53 -5.61 0.61
CA LYS A 138 6.35 -4.22 1.02
C LYS A 138 6.09 -3.38 -0.22
N THR A 139 4.92 -2.76 -0.26
CA THR A 139 4.54 -1.81 -1.32
C THR A 139 4.52 -0.38 -0.78
N GLY A 140 4.33 0.61 -1.65
CA GLY A 140 4.25 2.02 -1.24
C GLY A 140 3.02 2.36 -0.38
N TRP A 141 2.02 1.47 -0.36
CA TRP A 141 0.72 1.66 0.29
C TRP A 141 0.36 0.55 1.28
N GLY A 142 1.21 -0.47 1.45
CA GLY A 142 0.88 -1.60 2.32
C GLY A 142 1.99 -2.62 2.50
N MET A 143 1.66 -3.64 3.28
CA MET A 143 2.51 -4.78 3.55
C MET A 143 1.68 -6.05 3.47
N GLY A 144 2.29 -7.13 2.97
CA GLY A 144 1.66 -8.43 2.85
C GLY A 144 2.69 -9.54 2.82
N SER A 145 2.20 -10.75 2.59
CA SER A 145 3.04 -11.93 2.38
C SER A 145 2.69 -12.59 1.05
N GLY A 146 3.62 -13.38 0.56
CA GLY A 146 3.41 -14.23 -0.61
C GLY A 146 4.22 -15.51 -0.51
N PHE A 147 3.99 -16.41 -1.45
CA PHE A 147 4.70 -17.69 -1.55
C PHE A 147 5.34 -17.81 -2.92
N ILE A 148 6.61 -18.17 -2.95
CA ILE A 148 7.34 -18.54 -4.16
C ILE A 148 6.82 -19.90 -4.63
N ILE A 149 6.43 -20.01 -5.90
CA ILE A 149 5.84 -21.23 -6.46
C ILE A 149 6.79 -22.01 -7.37
N ASP A 150 7.86 -21.38 -7.86
CA ASP A 150 8.86 -22.01 -8.72
C ASP A 150 10.24 -21.35 -8.60
N GLY A 151 11.23 -21.99 -9.24
CA GLY A 151 12.62 -21.51 -9.27
C GLY A 151 12.84 -20.23 -10.09
N ASP A 152 11.84 -19.81 -10.87
CA ASP A 152 11.84 -18.56 -11.63
C ASP A 152 11.34 -17.37 -10.78
N CYS A 153 11.12 -17.59 -9.49
CA CYS A 153 10.71 -16.59 -8.50
C CYS A 153 9.31 -15.99 -8.76
N HIS A 154 8.39 -16.75 -9.38
CA HIS A 154 6.99 -16.33 -9.38
C HIS A 154 6.41 -16.40 -7.96
N VAL A 155 5.69 -15.36 -7.57
CA VAL A 155 5.12 -15.21 -6.22
C VAL A 155 3.60 -15.13 -6.29
N ILE A 156 2.92 -15.98 -5.54
CA ILE A 156 1.48 -15.84 -5.29
C ILE A 156 1.27 -14.96 -4.06
N THR A 157 0.44 -13.94 -4.19
CA THR A 157 -0.03 -13.09 -3.09
C THR A 157 -1.48 -12.66 -3.31
N ASN A 158 -2.05 -11.97 -2.34
CA ASN A 158 -3.36 -11.37 -2.48
C ASN A 158 -3.30 -10.18 -3.44
N ARG A 159 -4.31 -10.06 -4.31
CA ARG A 159 -4.43 -8.92 -5.24
C ARG A 159 -4.34 -7.57 -4.53
N HIS A 160 -4.98 -7.39 -3.38
CA HIS A 160 -4.96 -6.13 -2.64
C HIS A 160 -3.57 -5.72 -2.13
N VAL A 161 -2.61 -6.65 -2.07
CA VAL A 161 -1.23 -6.34 -1.67
C VAL A 161 -0.49 -5.62 -2.80
N VAL A 162 -0.78 -5.98 -4.05
CA VAL A 162 -0.07 -5.51 -5.26
C VAL A 162 -0.87 -4.53 -6.10
N GLU A 163 -2.19 -4.63 -6.09
CA GLU A 163 -3.10 -3.72 -6.78
C GLU A 163 -4.00 -3.09 -5.74
N THR A 164 -4.14 -1.77 -5.79
CA THR A 164 -4.94 -1.05 -4.82
C THR A 164 -5.57 0.17 -5.47
N ASP A 165 -6.75 0.52 -4.97
CA ASP A 165 -7.49 1.71 -5.33
C ASP A 165 -6.86 2.94 -4.67
N GLY A 166 -6.36 3.88 -5.48
CA GLY A 166 -5.70 5.10 -5.03
C GLY A 166 -6.54 5.91 -4.03
N ALA A 167 -7.87 5.95 -4.23
CA ALA A 167 -8.77 6.66 -3.34
C ALA A 167 -8.83 6.04 -1.93
N ARG A 168 -8.78 4.70 -1.84
CA ARG A 168 -8.76 3.99 -0.55
C ARG A 168 -7.45 4.19 0.19
N VAL A 169 -6.32 4.18 -0.51
CA VAL A 169 -5.00 4.46 0.11
C VAL A 169 -4.94 5.88 0.59
N ALA A 170 -5.39 6.83 -0.24
CA ALA A 170 -5.37 8.22 0.12
C ALA A 170 -6.17 8.48 1.40
N SER A 171 -7.32 7.83 1.59
CA SER A 171 -8.05 7.89 2.87
C SER A 171 -7.23 7.31 4.04
N THR A 172 -6.64 6.13 3.88
CA THR A 172 -5.90 5.44 4.95
C THR A 172 -4.60 6.16 5.34
N VAL A 173 -3.88 6.72 4.36
CA VAL A 173 -2.62 7.45 4.56
C VAL A 173 -2.89 8.81 5.18
N VAL A 174 -3.93 9.52 4.75
CA VAL A 174 -4.35 10.79 5.39
C VAL A 174 -4.78 10.57 6.85
N ASP A 175 -5.30 9.38 7.18
CA ASP A 175 -5.70 9.03 8.54
C ASP A 175 -4.55 8.63 9.47
N THR A 176 -3.31 8.52 8.96
CA THR A 176 -2.14 8.27 9.81
C THR A 176 -1.83 9.47 10.70
N PRO A 177 -1.42 9.26 11.97
CA PRO A 177 -1.17 10.36 12.91
C PRO A 177 -0.07 11.31 12.42
N GLU A 178 0.94 10.78 11.73
CA GLU A 178 2.02 11.59 11.15
C GLU A 178 1.49 12.50 10.04
N MET A 179 0.64 11.99 9.14
CA MET A 179 0.11 12.79 8.05
C MET A 179 -0.87 13.84 8.55
N ARG A 180 -1.71 13.51 9.53
CA ARG A 180 -2.60 14.47 10.20
C ARG A 180 -1.83 15.64 10.79
N TRP A 181 -0.75 15.36 11.51
CA TRP A 181 0.11 16.41 12.06
C TRP A 181 0.72 17.31 10.97
N ARG A 182 1.10 16.73 9.82
CA ARG A 182 1.61 17.51 8.68
C ARG A 182 0.55 18.38 8.03
N ILE A 183 -0.69 17.91 7.92
CA ILE A 183 -1.82 18.70 7.41
C ILE A 183 -2.12 19.84 8.38
N GLU A 184 -2.22 19.56 9.68
CA GLU A 184 -2.48 20.57 10.72
C GLU A 184 -1.40 21.65 10.77
N SER A 185 -0.13 21.27 10.70
CA SER A 185 0.99 22.24 10.66
C SER A 185 0.97 23.09 9.38
N ALA A 186 0.66 22.50 8.23
CA ALA A 186 0.49 23.24 6.98
C ALA A 186 -0.70 24.21 7.05
N GLU A 187 -1.84 23.81 7.62
CA GLU A 187 -2.97 24.70 7.85
C GLU A 187 -2.62 25.88 8.75
N GLN A 188 -1.91 25.62 9.86
CA GLN A 188 -1.47 26.66 10.78
C GLN A 188 -0.55 27.67 10.09
N GLN A 189 0.39 27.18 9.29
CA GLN A 189 1.30 28.04 8.53
C GLN A 189 0.55 28.90 7.52
N LEU A 190 -0.40 28.32 6.78
CA LEU A 190 -1.18 29.05 5.79
C LEU A 190 -2.10 30.11 6.45
N ARG A 191 -2.70 29.79 7.61
CA ARG A 191 -3.44 30.77 8.43
C ARG A 191 -2.56 31.92 8.91
N ALA A 192 -1.33 31.64 9.34
CA ALA A 192 -0.38 32.67 9.75
C ALA A 192 -0.01 33.60 8.57
N ASN A 193 0.24 33.04 7.39
CA ASN A 193 0.51 33.82 6.19
C ASN A 193 -0.68 34.71 5.79
N ILE A 194 -1.91 34.18 5.85
CA ILE A 194 -3.14 34.97 5.61
C ILE A 194 -3.24 36.12 6.60
N ALA A 195 -3.00 35.88 7.89
CA ALA A 195 -3.04 36.91 8.92
C ALA A 195 -2.01 38.02 8.67
N GLN A 196 -0.80 37.66 8.26
CA GLN A 196 0.25 38.61 7.89
C GLN A 196 -0.16 39.48 6.70
N GLN A 197 -0.75 38.89 5.65
CA GLN A 197 -1.22 39.66 4.49
C GLN A 197 -2.36 40.62 4.85
N LEU A 198 -3.28 40.20 5.73
CA LEU A 198 -4.33 41.08 6.25
C LEU A 198 -3.77 42.28 7.02
N GLN A 199 -2.70 42.10 7.78
CA GLN A 199 -2.04 43.20 8.47
C GLN A 199 -1.44 44.21 7.49
N LEU A 200 -0.77 43.74 6.43
CA LEU A 200 -0.22 44.60 5.38
C LEU A 200 -1.33 45.38 4.66
N ARG A 201 -2.40 44.68 4.29
CA ARG A 201 -3.58 45.27 3.66
C ARG A 201 -4.17 46.40 4.50
N ASN A 202 -4.33 46.18 5.80
CA ASN A 202 -4.87 47.18 6.72
C ASN A 202 -3.92 48.38 6.88
N ALA A 203 -2.61 48.17 6.84
CA ALA A 203 -1.63 49.26 6.93
C ALA A 203 -1.61 50.18 5.69
N LEU A 204 -1.92 49.62 4.52
CA LEU A 204 -2.01 50.36 3.25
C LEU A 204 -3.38 51.01 3.02
N GLN A 205 -4.40 50.59 3.77
CA GLN A 205 -5.75 51.08 3.64
C GLN A 205 -5.83 52.56 4.02
N GLY A 206 -6.25 53.40 3.07
CA GLY A 206 -6.38 54.86 3.27
C GLY A 206 -5.15 55.67 2.90
N GLN A 207 -4.06 55.04 2.42
CA GLN A 207 -2.94 55.76 1.83
C GLN A 207 -3.27 56.16 0.38
N PRO A 208 -3.00 57.41 -0.04
CA PRO A 208 -3.21 57.82 -1.43
C PRO A 208 -2.26 57.07 -2.37
N GLY A 209 -2.79 56.51 -3.46
CA GLY A 209 -2.00 55.83 -4.49
C GLY A 209 -1.75 54.34 -4.27
N THR A 210 -2.24 53.72 -3.18
CA THR A 210 -2.04 52.29 -2.88
C THR A 210 -3.20 51.37 -3.31
N ASN A 211 -4.22 51.90 -4.00
CA ASN A 211 -5.42 51.14 -4.37
C ASN A 211 -5.11 49.86 -5.17
N LEU A 212 -4.15 49.92 -6.10
CA LEU A 212 -3.71 48.74 -6.88
C LEU A 212 -3.07 47.68 -5.98
N GLN A 213 -2.19 48.08 -5.06
CA GLN A 213 -1.53 47.15 -4.13
C GLN A 213 -2.54 46.49 -3.18
N VAL A 214 -3.54 47.25 -2.73
CA VAL A 214 -4.62 46.68 -1.89
C VAL A 214 -5.41 45.62 -2.66
N LEU A 215 -5.72 45.86 -3.94
CA LEU A 215 -6.39 44.87 -4.79
C LEU A 215 -5.55 43.60 -4.99
N GLU A 216 -4.25 43.73 -5.26
CA GLU A 216 -3.32 42.60 -5.40
C GLU A 216 -3.24 41.77 -4.12
N ILE A 217 -3.16 42.43 -2.96
CA ILE A 217 -3.13 41.74 -1.66
C ILE A 217 -4.48 41.03 -1.40
N ASP A 218 -5.61 41.67 -1.71
CA ASP A 218 -6.92 41.06 -1.56
C ASP A 218 -7.06 39.80 -2.45
N GLU A 219 -6.59 39.85 -3.70
CA GLU A 219 -6.55 38.68 -4.60
C GLU A 219 -5.67 37.56 -4.02
N HIS A 220 -4.47 37.91 -3.54
CA HIS A 220 -3.56 36.95 -2.95
C HIS A 220 -4.13 36.29 -1.68
N ILE A 221 -4.80 37.05 -0.82
CA ILE A 221 -5.51 36.53 0.36
C ILE A 221 -6.60 35.55 -0.05
N GLN A 222 -7.38 35.86 -1.09
CA GLN A 222 -8.42 34.95 -1.58
C GLN A 222 -7.83 33.65 -2.12
N ALA A 223 -6.71 33.71 -2.85
CA ALA A 223 -6.01 32.52 -3.33
C ALA A 223 -5.55 31.62 -2.16
N MET A 224 -4.93 32.19 -1.13
CA MET A 224 -4.51 31.42 0.06
C MET A 224 -5.70 30.84 0.83
N ARG A 225 -6.83 31.55 0.91
CA ARG A 225 -8.06 31.04 1.55
C ARG A 225 -8.65 29.87 0.78
N ALA A 226 -8.66 29.94 -0.56
CA ALA A 226 -9.09 28.83 -1.41
C ALA A 226 -8.15 27.61 -1.24
N GLU A 227 -6.84 27.84 -1.11
CA GLU A 227 -5.88 26.78 -0.80
C GLU A 227 -6.12 26.14 0.56
N LEU A 228 -6.40 26.94 1.60
CA LEU A 228 -6.71 26.41 2.93
C LEU A 228 -7.96 25.53 2.92
N ALA A 229 -8.98 25.90 2.14
CA ALA A 229 -10.22 25.13 2.04
C ALA A 229 -10.04 23.79 1.32
N ASP A 230 -9.13 23.72 0.36
CA ASP A 230 -8.88 22.55 -0.49
C ASP A 230 -7.65 21.72 -0.06
N LEU A 231 -6.93 22.15 0.98
CA LEU A 231 -5.71 21.49 1.44
C LEU A 231 -5.87 19.97 1.67
N PRO A 232 -6.93 19.47 2.34
CA PRO A 232 -7.13 18.04 2.50
C PRO A 232 -7.39 17.31 1.18
N GLY A 233 -8.08 17.99 0.24
CA GLY A 233 -8.38 17.48 -1.09
C GLY A 233 -7.12 17.30 -1.93
N ARG A 234 -6.24 18.31 -1.97
CA ARG A 234 -4.95 18.22 -2.70
C ARG A 234 -4.04 17.14 -2.17
N VAL A 235 -3.95 17.01 -0.84
CA VAL A 235 -3.14 15.97 -0.22
C VAL A 235 -3.68 14.58 -0.59
N ARG A 236 -5.00 14.40 -0.56
CA ARG A 236 -5.64 13.14 -0.98
C ARG A 236 -5.41 12.85 -2.47
N GLY A 237 -5.61 13.84 -3.33
CA GLY A 237 -5.38 13.71 -4.78
C GLY A 237 -3.94 13.34 -5.11
N ALA A 238 -2.97 14.05 -4.52
CA ALA A 238 -1.55 13.77 -4.74
C ALA A 238 -1.12 12.36 -4.29
N ILE A 239 -1.75 11.80 -3.24
CA ILE A 239 -1.52 10.41 -2.84
C ILE A 239 -2.16 9.45 -3.83
N SER A 240 -3.40 9.72 -4.25
CA SER A 240 -4.12 8.87 -5.21
C SER A 240 -3.36 8.76 -6.54
N ASP A 241 -2.97 9.89 -7.12
CA ASP A 241 -2.24 9.95 -8.39
C ASP A 241 -0.90 9.19 -8.32
N LYS A 242 -0.22 9.27 -7.17
CA LYS A 242 1.05 8.57 -6.95
C LYS A 242 0.86 7.06 -6.86
N VAL A 243 -0.26 6.59 -6.31
CA VAL A 243 -0.60 5.17 -6.22
C VAL A 243 -1.02 4.62 -7.58
N GLU A 244 -1.75 5.41 -8.38
CA GLU A 244 -2.23 4.99 -9.70
C GLU A 244 -1.17 5.10 -10.81
N GLY A 245 -0.19 5.99 -10.65
CA GLY A 245 0.92 6.18 -11.59
C GLY A 245 2.17 5.32 -11.35
N SER A 246 2.16 4.43 -10.34
CA SER A 246 3.27 3.51 -10.00
C SER A 246 2.93 2.07 -10.37
#